data_AF-A0A1G0XZN3-F1
#
_entry.id   AF-A0A1G0XZN3-F1
#
_cell.length_a   1.000
_cell.length_b   1.000
_cell.length_c   1.000
_cell.angle_alpha   90.00
_cell.angle_beta   90.00
_cell.angle_gamma   90.00
#
_symmetry.space_group_name_H-M   'P 1'
#
loop_
_entity.id
_entity.type
_entity.pdbx_description
1 polymer ?
#
loop_
_entity_poly.entity_id
_entity_poly.type
_entity_poly.pdbx_seq_one_letter_code
_entity_poly.pdbx_strand_id
1 'polypeptide(L)'
;MDWRIFFSTFVMIFLAELGDKTQLSALAFSAGSKSTWSVFSGASVALVLSTFVAVLVGSVLNKQNLIPLSAIRLCAGALFIVFGILLVKTALSSKTETAEAKAEKVQGHAPAPGSAASLLFKAASGFEHAAIENYNALLARLSDENAKKLIASIIEEEKRHVAKLESLSKSSPQLAAATVPVASPEEIPAFEKADKSIFNEFIRHEEAQALFYRESAKHSLIPSVKKAFEELALEEQKHADIIKNAFSS
;
A
#
# COMPACT_ATOMS: atom_id res chain seq x y z
N MET A 1 -8.09 20.79 -40.02
CA MET A 1 -7.62 20.54 -38.65
C MET A 1 -6.10 20.67 -38.68
N ASP A 2 -5.54 21.63 -37.94
CA ASP A 2 -4.08 21.85 -37.96
C ASP A 2 -3.37 20.73 -37.19
N TRP A 3 -2.88 19.73 -37.92
CA TRP A 3 -2.21 18.55 -37.37
C TRP A 3 -1.03 18.90 -36.46
N ARG A 4 -0.35 20.02 -36.76
CA ARG A 4 0.76 20.54 -35.94
C ARG A 4 0.30 20.96 -34.55
N ILE A 5 -0.83 21.67 -34.46
CA ILE A 5 -1.39 22.14 -33.18
C ILE A 5 -1.89 20.96 -32.37
N PHE A 6 -2.53 19.98 -33.03
CA PHE A 6 -2.98 18.75 -32.41
C PHE A 6 -1.82 17.99 -31.75
N PHE A 7 -0.78 17.64 -32.51
CA PHE A 7 0.36 16.90 -31.97
C PHE A 7 1.14 17.68 -30.91
N SER A 8 1.36 18.99 -31.11
CA SER A 8 2.05 19.82 -30.13
C SER A 8 1.29 19.87 -28.80
N THR A 9 -0.03 20.05 -28.84
CA THR A 9 -0.86 20.11 -27.63
C THR A 9 -0.95 18.74 -26.98
N PHE A 10 -1.13 17.67 -27.76
CA PHE A 10 -1.16 16.30 -27.27
C PHE A 10 0.14 15.94 -26.54
N VAL A 11 1.29 16.15 -27.16
CA VAL A 11 2.60 15.84 -26.57
C VAL A 11 2.82 16.66 -25.30
N MET A 12 2.51 17.96 -25.32
CA MET A 12 2.63 18.84 -24.15
C MET A 12 1.80 18.34 -22.96
N ILE A 13 0.52 18.03 -23.17
CA ILE A 13 -0.38 17.54 -22.12
C ILE A 13 0.04 16.14 -21.67
N PHE A 14 0.38 15.26 -22.62
CA PHE A 14 0.81 13.89 -22.31
C PHE A 14 2.06 13.87 -21.43
N LEU A 15 3.09 14.65 -21.76
CA LEU A 15 4.30 14.79 -20.94
C LEU A 15 4.02 15.44 -19.58
N ALA A 16 3.11 16.41 -19.52
CA ALA A 16 2.74 17.07 -18.26
C ALA A 16 2.00 16.12 -17.30
N GLU A 17 1.21 15.19 -17.83
CA GLU A 17 0.43 14.22 -17.06
C GLU A 17 1.19 12.90 -16.81
N LEU A 18 2.29 12.63 -17.54
CA LEU A 18 3.04 11.38 -17.46
C LEU A 18 3.64 11.17 -16.06
N GLY A 19 3.24 10.09 -15.40
CA GLY A 19 3.73 9.76 -14.06
C GLY A 19 3.06 10.55 -12.94
N ASP A 20 1.95 11.25 -13.21
CA ASP A 20 1.16 11.89 -12.17
C ASP A 20 0.50 10.84 -11.23
N LYS A 21 0.18 11.28 -10.01
CA LYS A 21 -0.49 10.48 -8.97
C LYS A 21 -1.81 9.88 -9.47
N THR A 22 -2.52 10.56 -10.37
CA THR A 22 -3.74 10.03 -10.98
C THR A 22 -3.48 8.76 -11.80
N GLN A 23 -2.34 8.67 -12.51
CA GLN A 23 -1.95 7.48 -13.27
C GLN A 23 -1.55 6.33 -12.35
N LEU A 24 -0.82 6.61 -11.27
CA LEU A 24 -0.51 5.61 -10.24
C LEU A 24 -1.77 5.10 -9.54
N SER A 25 -2.75 5.98 -9.27
CA SER A 25 -4.05 5.60 -8.72
C SER A 25 -4.87 4.73 -9.68
N ALA A 26 -4.88 5.08 -10.97
CA ALA A 26 -5.54 4.26 -11.99
C ALA A 26 -4.88 2.88 -12.14
N LEU A 27 -3.54 2.82 -12.07
CA LEU A 27 -2.78 1.57 -12.09
C LEU A 27 -3.05 0.71 -10.85
N ALA A 28 -3.09 1.30 -9.66
CA ALA A 28 -3.46 0.62 -8.42
C ALA A 28 -4.89 0.10 -8.46
N PHE A 29 -5.84 0.88 -8.99
CA PHE A 29 -7.23 0.46 -9.14
C PHE A 29 -7.37 -0.66 -10.19
N SER A 30 -6.56 -0.62 -11.25
CA SER A 30 -6.50 -1.67 -12.27
C SER A 30 -6.00 -3.00 -11.70
N ALA A 31 -4.99 -2.98 -10.82
CA ALA A 31 -4.46 -4.17 -10.17
C ALA A 31 -5.49 -4.89 -9.27
N GLY A 32 -6.48 -4.15 -8.74
CA GLY A 32 -7.54 -4.70 -7.89
C GLY A 32 -8.86 -5.03 -8.61
N SER A 33 -9.00 -4.71 -9.90
CA SER A 33 -10.27 -4.86 -10.63
C SER A 33 -10.30 -6.10 -11.51
N LYS A 34 -11.47 -6.75 -11.62
CA LYS A 34 -11.65 -7.95 -12.47
C LYS A 34 -11.42 -7.68 -13.97
N SER A 35 -11.43 -6.41 -14.39
CA SER A 35 -11.23 -6.01 -15.78
C SER A 35 -10.39 -4.74 -15.87
N THR A 36 -9.11 -4.91 -16.22
CA THR A 36 -8.16 -3.82 -16.53
C THR A 36 -8.70 -2.87 -17.59
N TRP A 37 -9.42 -3.40 -18.59
CA TRP A 37 -10.03 -2.61 -19.66
C TRP A 37 -11.11 -1.65 -19.16
N SER A 38 -11.91 -2.06 -18.16
CA SER A 38 -12.94 -1.20 -17.57
C SER A 38 -12.34 -0.02 -16.80
N VAL A 39 -11.24 -0.27 -16.09
CA VAL A 39 -10.52 0.77 -15.35
C VAL A 39 -9.85 1.74 -16.30
N PHE A 40 -9.18 1.20 -17.33
CA PHE A 40 -8.57 2.01 -18.38
C PHE A 40 -9.59 2.90 -19.09
N SER A 41 -10.75 2.36 -19.48
CA SER A 41 -11.80 3.14 -20.13
C SER A 41 -12.37 4.22 -19.21
N GLY A 42 -12.59 3.89 -17.92
CA GLY A 42 -13.10 4.85 -16.95
C GLY A 42 -12.12 6.00 -16.70
N ALA A 43 -10.84 5.68 -16.48
CA ALA A 43 -9.78 6.67 -16.30
C ALA A 43 -9.57 7.54 -17.56
N SER A 44 -9.62 6.93 -18.74
CA SER A 44 -9.51 7.64 -20.02
C SER A 44 -10.66 8.62 -20.24
N VAL A 45 -11.91 8.20 -19.98
CA VAL A 45 -13.09 9.06 -20.07
C VAL A 45 -13.03 10.20 -19.06
N ALA A 46 -12.62 9.90 -17.83
CA ALA A 46 -12.46 10.92 -16.79
C ALA A 46 -11.41 11.97 -17.18
N LEU A 47 -10.26 11.55 -17.73
CA LEU A 47 -9.23 12.45 -18.23
C LEU A 47 -9.78 13.34 -19.35
N VAL A 48 -10.40 12.76 -20.37
CA VAL A 48 -10.98 13.50 -21.50
C VAL A 48 -12.02 14.51 -21.03
N LEU A 49 -12.93 14.12 -20.14
CA LEU A 49 -13.96 15.01 -19.59
C LEU A 49 -13.35 16.13 -18.76
N SER A 50 -12.36 15.83 -17.92
CA SER A 50 -11.66 16.83 -17.10
C SER A 50 -10.97 17.87 -17.99
N THR A 51 -10.20 17.43 -18.98
CA THR A 51 -9.54 18.32 -19.94
C THR A 51 -10.55 19.12 -20.75
N PHE A 52 -11.66 18.50 -21.18
CA PHE A 52 -12.70 19.17 -21.93
C PHE A 52 -13.35 20.31 -21.14
N VAL A 53 -13.67 20.08 -19.86
CA VAL A 53 -14.19 21.11 -18.96
C VAL A 53 -13.18 22.23 -18.76
N ALA A 54 -11.90 21.89 -18.52
CA ALA A 54 -10.83 22.88 -18.35
C ALA A 54 -10.67 23.78 -19.59
N VAL A 55 -10.68 23.18 -20.79
CA VAL A 55 -10.58 23.91 -22.07
C VAL A 55 -11.83 24.76 -22.32
N LEU A 56 -13.03 24.27 -22.02
CA LEU A 56 -14.27 25.04 -22.14
C LEU A 56 -14.23 26.27 -21.25
N VAL A 57 -13.92 26.10 -19.96
CA VAL A 57 -13.82 27.21 -19.01
C VAL A 57 -12.75 28.20 -19.46
N GLY A 58 -11.56 27.73 -19.82
CA GLY A 58 -10.48 28.58 -20.33
C GLY A 58 -10.86 29.34 -21.60
N SER A 59 -11.57 28.69 -22.53
CA SER A 59 -12.04 29.33 -23.76
C SER A 59 -13.11 30.38 -23.51
N VAL A 60 -14.03 30.15 -22.58
CA VAL A 60 -15.08 31.12 -22.24
C VAL A 60 -14.47 32.35 -21.58
N LEU A 61 -13.57 32.14 -20.59
CA LEU A 61 -12.87 33.22 -19.90
C LEU A 61 -12.06 34.09 -20.88
N ASN A 62 -11.41 33.48 -21.86
CA ASN A 62 -10.65 34.19 -22.88
C ASN A 62 -11.57 34.92 -23.89
N LYS A 63 -12.61 34.25 -24.42
CA LYS A 63 -13.53 34.86 -25.42
C LYS A 63 -14.32 36.04 -24.88
N GLN A 64 -14.69 36.02 -23.61
CA GLN A 64 -15.42 37.12 -22.97
C GLN A 64 -14.50 38.26 -22.50
N ASN A 65 -13.19 38.17 -22.77
CA ASN A 65 -12.18 39.16 -22.40
C ASN A 65 -12.19 39.49 -20.89
N LEU A 66 -12.69 38.57 -20.06
CA LEU A 66 -12.88 38.75 -18.62
C LEU A 66 -11.54 38.86 -17.88
N ILE A 67 -10.52 38.15 -18.37
CA ILE A 67 -9.22 38.04 -17.71
C ILE A 67 -8.11 38.15 -18.77
N PRO A 68 -7.18 39.12 -18.65
CA PRO A 68 -6.04 39.20 -19.55
C PRO A 68 -5.11 38.00 -19.35
N LEU A 69 -4.55 37.47 -20.45
CA LEU A 69 -3.61 36.32 -20.41
C LEU A 69 -2.44 36.53 -19.45
N SER A 70 -1.97 37.77 -19.29
CA SER A 70 -0.89 38.13 -18.36
C SER A 70 -1.28 37.83 -16.90
N ALA A 71 -2.53 38.07 -16.52
CA ALA A 71 -3.02 37.77 -15.17
C ALA A 71 -3.10 36.26 -14.93
N ILE A 72 -3.56 35.48 -15.92
CA ILE A 72 -3.60 34.02 -15.82
C ILE A 72 -2.19 33.44 -15.61
N ARG A 73 -1.20 33.93 -16.38
CA ARG A 73 0.21 33.50 -16.23
C ARG A 73 0.78 33.89 -14.87
N LEU A 74 0.50 35.10 -14.39
CA LEU A 74 0.97 35.57 -13.09
C LEU A 74 0.34 34.74 -11.95
N CYS A 75 -0.96 34.50 -12.00
CA CYS A 75 -1.66 33.65 -11.03
C CYS A 75 -1.15 32.22 -11.04
N ALA A 76 -0.95 31.61 -12.21
CA ALA A 76 -0.39 30.26 -12.32
C ALA A 76 1.03 30.18 -11.74
N GLY A 77 1.89 31.15 -12.05
CA GLY A 77 3.24 31.22 -11.49
C GLY A 77 3.25 31.42 -9.98
N ALA A 78 2.39 32.31 -9.46
CA ALA A 78 2.25 32.52 -8.02
C ALA A 78 1.78 31.25 -7.30
N LEU A 79 0.79 30.54 -7.84
CA LEU A 79 0.34 29.26 -7.31
C LEU A 79 1.46 28.22 -7.32
N PHE A 80 2.25 28.16 -8.39
CA PHE A 80 3.38 27.22 -8.49
C PHE A 80 4.44 27.49 -7.42
N ILE A 81 4.76 28.76 -7.15
CA ILE A 81 5.68 29.16 -6.07
C ILE A 81 5.09 28.78 -4.71
N VAL A 82 3.82 29.07 -4.45
CA VAL A 82 3.15 28.73 -3.19
C VAL A 82 3.17 27.22 -2.96
N PHE A 83 2.75 26.42 -3.94
CA PHE A 83 2.79 24.96 -3.84
C PHE A 83 4.21 24.43 -3.69
N GLY A 84 5.18 25.01 -4.40
CA GLY A 84 6.59 24.65 -4.27
C GLY A 84 7.10 24.89 -2.84
N ILE A 85 6.82 26.05 -2.26
CA ILE A 85 7.19 26.37 -0.87
C ILE A 85 6.49 25.43 0.11
N LEU A 86 5.19 25.17 -0.08
CA LEU A 86 4.45 24.24 0.77
C LEU A 86 5.02 22.83 0.70
N LEU A 87 5.34 22.33 -0.49
CA LEU A 87 5.96 21.02 -0.68
C LEU A 87 7.33 20.93 -0.01
N VAL A 88 8.18 21.96 -0.18
CA VAL A 88 9.49 22.02 0.47
C VAL A 88 9.32 22.08 1.99
N LYS A 89 8.38 22.88 2.51
CA LYS A 89 8.11 22.94 3.94
C LYS A 89 7.63 21.59 4.49
N THR A 90 6.73 20.91 3.79
CA THR A 90 6.29 19.55 4.15
C THR A 90 7.46 18.55 4.11
N ALA A 91 8.32 18.62 3.09
CA ALA A 91 9.49 17.75 2.98
C ALA A 91 10.53 18.02 4.08
N LEU A 92 10.76 19.29 4.46
CA LEU A 92 11.74 19.66 5.49
C LEU A 92 11.22 19.43 6.92
N SER A 93 9.92 19.62 7.18
CA SER A 93 9.29 19.24 8.45
C SER A 93 9.19 17.72 8.63
N SER A 94 9.44 16.93 7.58
CA SER A 94 9.30 15.48 7.62
C SER A 94 10.42 14.71 8.34
N LYS A 95 11.34 15.35 9.08
CA LYS A 95 12.31 14.61 9.93
C LYS A 95 11.68 14.02 11.21
N THR A 96 10.43 14.33 11.54
CA THR A 96 9.76 13.72 12.72
C THR A 96 8.28 13.36 12.48
N GLU A 97 7.64 13.80 11.39
CA GLU A 97 6.18 13.64 11.20
C GLU A 97 5.77 13.19 9.78
N THR A 98 6.40 12.19 9.18
CA THR A 98 5.95 11.69 7.85
C THR A 98 4.90 10.59 7.89
N ALA A 99 4.58 10.02 9.06
CA ALA A 99 3.56 8.97 9.16
C ALA A 99 2.17 9.51 9.56
N GLU A 100 2.08 10.54 10.41
CA GLU A 100 0.81 10.90 11.06
C GLU A 100 0.03 12.02 10.33
N ALA A 101 0.70 13.00 9.71
CA ALA A 101 0.02 14.19 9.19
C ALA A 101 -0.62 14.04 7.77
N LYS A 102 -0.41 12.92 7.08
CA LYS A 102 -1.02 12.66 5.74
C LYS A 102 -2.26 11.76 5.79
N ALA A 103 -2.56 11.18 6.96
CA ALA A 103 -3.78 10.39 7.18
C ALA A 103 -5.02 11.25 7.45
N GLU A 104 -4.87 12.52 7.84
CA GLU A 104 -5.99 13.33 8.34
C GLU A 104 -6.73 14.16 7.25
N LYS A 105 -6.20 14.28 6.03
CA LYS A 105 -6.82 15.11 4.96
C LYS A 105 -7.12 14.40 3.63
N VAL A 106 -7.37 13.09 3.67
CA VAL A 106 -8.06 12.40 2.56
C VAL A 106 -9.55 12.32 2.88
N GLN A 107 -10.24 13.45 2.77
CA GLN A 107 -11.69 13.46 2.73
C GLN A 107 -12.11 13.31 1.26
N GLY A 108 -12.39 12.08 0.87
CA GLY A 108 -12.79 11.72 -0.49
C GLY A 108 -13.17 10.26 -0.57
N HIS A 109 -14.38 9.95 -0.09
CA HIS A 109 -15.02 8.63 -0.04
C HIS A 109 -14.28 7.63 0.85
N ALA A 110 -14.64 7.63 2.14
CA ALA A 110 -14.39 6.49 3.01
C ALA A 110 -14.88 5.23 2.27
N PRO A 111 -14.00 4.30 1.92
CA PRO A 111 -14.45 3.06 1.36
C PRO A 111 -15.20 2.37 2.52
N ALA A 112 -16.39 1.85 2.24
CA ALA A 112 -17.34 1.40 3.27
C ALA A 112 -16.60 0.61 4.37
N PRO A 113 -16.96 0.75 5.66
CA PRO A 113 -16.19 0.26 6.81
C PRO A 113 -15.71 -1.21 6.76
N GLY A 114 -16.24 -2.03 5.84
CA GLY A 114 -15.71 -3.35 5.52
C GLY A 114 -14.47 -3.40 4.61
N SER A 115 -14.21 -2.44 3.71
CA SER A 115 -13.17 -2.59 2.66
C SER A 115 -11.73 -2.33 3.15
N ALA A 116 -11.49 -1.38 4.05
CA ALA A 116 -10.14 -1.16 4.59
C ALA A 116 -9.76 -2.24 5.61
N ALA A 117 -10.71 -2.61 6.49
CA ALA A 117 -10.53 -3.68 7.46
C ALA A 117 -10.34 -5.04 6.78
N SER A 118 -11.09 -5.33 5.71
CA SER A 118 -10.91 -6.56 4.94
C SER A 118 -9.61 -6.60 4.14
N LEU A 119 -9.08 -5.45 3.66
CA LEU A 119 -7.75 -5.39 3.05
C LEU A 119 -6.64 -5.67 4.06
N LEU A 120 -6.67 -5.04 5.25
CA LEU A 120 -5.70 -5.29 6.31
C LEU A 120 -5.75 -6.74 6.80
N PHE A 121 -6.96 -7.26 7.00
CA PHE A 121 -7.17 -8.64 7.41
C PHE A 121 -6.68 -9.64 6.35
N LYS A 122 -6.89 -9.32 5.08
CA LYS A 122 -6.43 -10.14 3.97
C LYS A 122 -4.90 -10.09 3.82
N ALA A 123 -4.29 -8.93 4.02
CA ALA A 123 -2.83 -8.79 4.07
C ALA A 123 -2.25 -9.61 5.22
N ALA A 124 -2.83 -9.49 6.43
CA ALA A 124 -2.47 -10.30 7.60
C ALA A 124 -2.51 -11.80 7.27
N SER A 125 -3.63 -12.30 6.75
CA SER A 125 -3.77 -13.71 6.38
C SER A 125 -2.76 -14.13 5.30
N GLY A 126 -2.44 -13.26 4.34
CA GLY A 126 -1.42 -13.51 3.32
C GLY A 126 -0.01 -13.63 3.91
N PHE A 127 0.36 -12.76 4.85
CA PHE A 127 1.65 -12.82 5.54
C PHE A 127 1.82 -14.14 6.29
N GLU A 128 0.81 -14.60 7.03
CA GLU A 128 0.94 -15.86 7.79
C GLU A 128 1.09 -17.08 6.88
N HIS A 129 0.38 -17.12 5.75
CA HIS A 129 0.54 -18.23 4.79
C HIS A 129 1.93 -18.23 4.14
N ALA A 130 2.44 -17.04 3.78
CA ALA A 130 3.77 -16.88 3.22
C ALA A 130 4.87 -17.25 4.24
N ALA A 131 4.69 -16.87 5.51
CA ALA A 131 5.57 -17.27 6.61
C ALA A 131 5.64 -18.79 6.72
N ILE A 132 4.48 -19.46 6.81
CA ILE A 132 4.41 -20.93 6.89
C ILE A 132 5.11 -21.59 5.70
N GLU A 133 4.89 -21.13 4.48
CA GLU A 133 5.52 -21.70 3.28
C GLU A 133 7.05 -21.55 3.34
N ASN A 134 7.54 -20.34 3.63
CA ASN A 134 8.96 -20.06 3.76
C ASN A 134 9.62 -20.87 4.88
N TYR A 135 8.91 -21.06 5.99
CA TYR A 135 9.46 -21.74 7.16
C TYR A 135 9.50 -23.25 6.94
N ASN A 136 8.51 -23.82 6.26
CA ASN A 136 8.55 -25.22 5.81
C ASN A 136 9.69 -25.45 4.80
N ALA A 137 9.90 -24.50 3.88
CA ALA A 137 11.02 -24.56 2.94
C ALA A 137 12.37 -24.50 3.65
N LEU A 138 12.51 -23.68 4.70
CA LEU A 138 13.70 -23.62 5.54
C LEU A 138 13.90 -24.92 6.33
N LEU A 139 12.83 -25.44 6.96
CA LEU A 139 12.87 -26.65 7.78
C LEU A 139 13.42 -27.85 7.01
N ALA A 140 13.05 -28.00 5.73
CA ALA A 140 13.54 -29.05 4.85
C ALA A 140 15.05 -28.97 4.54
N ARG A 141 15.67 -27.81 4.77
CA ARG A 141 17.08 -27.52 4.45
C ARG A 141 17.99 -27.43 5.67
N LEU A 142 17.42 -27.29 6.87
CA LEU A 142 18.18 -27.23 8.11
C LEU A 142 18.84 -28.59 8.40
N SER A 143 20.09 -28.55 8.86
CA SER A 143 20.82 -29.76 9.30
C SER A 143 20.82 -29.91 10.82
N ASP A 144 20.77 -28.80 11.57
CA ASP A 144 20.74 -28.80 13.03
C ASP A 144 19.35 -29.20 13.58
N GLU A 145 19.31 -30.21 14.43
CA GLU A 145 18.08 -30.72 15.05
C GLU A 145 17.46 -29.72 16.03
N ASN A 146 18.26 -28.87 16.68
CA ASN A 146 17.73 -27.85 17.59
C ASN A 146 17.05 -26.73 16.79
N ALA A 147 17.71 -26.25 15.72
CA ALA A 147 17.14 -25.31 14.77
C ALA A 147 15.84 -25.85 14.13
N LYS A 148 15.82 -27.12 13.72
CA LYS A 148 14.61 -27.76 13.17
C LYS A 148 13.45 -27.74 14.15
N LYS A 149 13.68 -28.13 15.40
CA LYS A 149 12.62 -28.13 16.44
C LYS A 149 12.09 -26.73 16.71
N LEU A 150 12.97 -25.73 16.73
CA LEU A 150 12.59 -24.33 16.91
C LEU A 150 11.73 -23.84 15.74
N ILE A 151 12.18 -24.00 14.50
CA ILE A 151 11.42 -23.56 13.33
C ILE A 151 10.10 -24.35 13.20
N ALA A 152 10.10 -25.65 13.48
CA ALA A 152 8.86 -26.44 13.51
C ALA A 152 7.87 -25.94 14.57
N SER A 153 8.36 -25.49 15.73
CA SER A 153 7.49 -24.89 16.76
C SER A 153 6.87 -23.58 16.29
N ILE A 154 7.64 -22.72 15.62
CA ILE A 154 7.17 -21.44 15.06
C ILE A 154 6.13 -21.69 13.97
N ILE A 155 6.36 -22.64 13.06
CA ILE A 155 5.36 -23.03 12.03
C ILE A 155 4.02 -23.41 12.65
N GLU A 156 4.03 -24.14 13.77
CA GLU A 156 2.79 -24.49 14.48
C GLU A 156 2.16 -23.28 15.18
N GLU A 157 2.94 -22.26 15.59
CA GLU A 157 2.41 -20.99 16.08
C GLU A 157 1.76 -20.19 14.93
N GLU A 158 2.41 -20.08 13.77
CA GLU A 158 1.86 -19.39 12.59
C GLU A 158 0.55 -20.00 12.09
N LYS A 159 0.43 -21.34 12.10
CA LYS A 159 -0.84 -22.01 11.78
C LYS A 159 -1.96 -21.61 12.74
N ARG A 160 -1.64 -21.35 14.02
CA ARG A 160 -2.62 -20.84 15.00
C ARG A 160 -2.98 -19.39 14.72
N HIS A 161 -2.05 -18.56 14.23
CA HIS A 161 -2.33 -17.20 13.79
C HIS A 161 -3.32 -17.19 12.61
N VAL A 162 -3.11 -18.04 11.60
CA VAL A 162 -4.07 -18.24 10.50
C VAL A 162 -5.44 -18.63 11.03
N ALA A 163 -5.52 -19.63 11.90
CA ALA A 163 -6.80 -20.09 12.46
C ALA A 163 -7.52 -18.99 13.28
N LYS A 164 -6.75 -18.20 14.03
CA LYS A 164 -7.25 -17.05 14.80
C LYS A 164 -7.81 -15.98 13.87
N LEU A 165 -7.09 -15.62 12.81
CA LEU A 165 -7.55 -14.70 11.79
C LEU A 165 -8.84 -15.24 11.13
N GLU A 166 -8.86 -16.48 10.65
CA GLU A 166 -10.07 -17.06 10.05
C GLU A 166 -11.29 -17.01 10.96
N SER A 167 -11.12 -17.27 12.25
CA SER A 167 -12.19 -17.18 13.24
C SER A 167 -12.72 -15.73 13.40
N LEU A 168 -11.83 -14.74 13.30
CA LEU A 168 -12.19 -13.32 13.33
C LEU A 168 -12.94 -12.90 12.07
N SER A 169 -12.54 -13.41 10.89
CA SER A 169 -13.30 -13.18 9.64
C SER A 169 -14.69 -13.79 9.70
N LYS A 170 -14.83 -14.99 10.26
CA LYS A 170 -16.13 -15.67 10.41
C LYS A 170 -17.06 -14.94 11.38
N SER A 171 -16.51 -14.39 12.46
CA SER A 171 -17.27 -13.63 13.46
C SER A 171 -17.53 -12.17 13.07
N SER A 172 -16.85 -11.65 12.05
CA SER A 172 -16.96 -10.27 11.60
C SER A 172 -17.28 -10.19 10.10
N PRO A 173 -18.57 -10.14 9.69
CA PRO A 173 -18.98 -10.12 8.28
C PRO A 173 -18.37 -8.97 7.47
N GLN A 174 -17.99 -7.90 8.16
CA GLN A 174 -17.33 -6.71 7.62
C GLN A 174 -15.92 -7.02 7.08
N LEU A 175 -15.28 -8.10 7.53
CA LEU A 175 -13.93 -8.52 7.12
C LEU A 175 -13.96 -9.44 5.88
N ALA A 176 -15.12 -9.99 5.50
CA ALA A 176 -15.24 -11.01 4.44
C ALA A 176 -15.30 -10.44 3.00
N ALA A 177 -15.33 -9.12 2.82
CA ALA A 177 -15.68 -8.48 1.55
C ALA A 177 -14.51 -8.09 0.61
N ALA A 178 -13.25 -8.44 0.92
CA ALA A 178 -12.11 -8.15 0.02
C ALA A 178 -11.69 -9.38 -0.80
N THR A 179 -12.10 -9.42 -2.06
CA THR A 179 -11.38 -10.19 -3.09
C THR A 179 -10.31 -9.29 -3.70
N VAL A 180 -9.05 -9.59 -3.41
CA VAL A 180 -7.85 -9.04 -4.07
C VAL A 180 -6.91 -10.22 -4.34
N PRO A 181 -6.08 -10.18 -5.39
CA PRO A 181 -5.11 -11.23 -5.67
C PRO A 181 -4.22 -11.44 -4.45
N VAL A 182 -3.96 -12.69 -4.13
CA VAL A 182 -2.79 -13.06 -3.34
C VAL A 182 -1.62 -12.31 -3.99
N ALA A 183 -0.91 -11.45 -3.25
CA ALA A 183 0.43 -11.10 -3.68
C ALA A 183 1.12 -12.44 -3.85
N SER A 184 1.38 -12.86 -5.09
CA SER A 184 1.93 -14.17 -5.38
C SER A 184 3.06 -14.42 -4.39
N PRO A 185 3.17 -15.61 -3.78
CA PRO A 185 4.28 -16.01 -2.90
C PRO A 185 5.70 -15.86 -3.52
N GLU A 186 5.82 -15.23 -4.69
CA GLU A 186 6.96 -15.20 -5.59
C GLU A 186 7.96 -14.04 -5.39
N GLU A 187 7.80 -13.17 -4.38
CA GLU A 187 8.78 -12.09 -4.11
C GLU A 187 9.54 -12.22 -2.78
N ILE A 188 9.52 -13.40 -2.14
CA ILE A 188 10.56 -13.75 -1.16
C ILE A 188 11.41 -14.84 -1.81
N PRO A 189 12.65 -14.55 -2.23
CA PRO A 189 13.48 -15.54 -2.90
C PRO A 189 13.62 -16.78 -2.02
N ALA A 190 13.26 -17.94 -2.57
CA ALA A 190 13.41 -19.22 -1.89
C ALA A 190 14.84 -19.33 -1.36
N PHE A 191 14.98 -19.58 -0.06
CA PHE A 191 16.25 -19.66 0.63
C PHE A 191 17.23 -20.62 -0.08
N GLU A 192 18.25 -20.06 -0.74
CA GLU A 192 19.18 -20.81 -1.58
C GLU A 192 20.21 -21.60 -0.73
N LYS A 193 20.59 -21.10 0.46
CA LYS A 193 21.50 -21.77 1.43
C LYS A 193 21.26 -21.33 2.88
N ALA A 194 21.09 -22.27 3.82
CA ALA A 194 20.98 -21.98 5.26
C ALA A 194 22.28 -21.38 5.86
N ASP A 195 22.41 -20.06 5.78
CA ASP A 195 23.52 -19.23 6.28
C ASP A 195 23.00 -18.31 7.43
N LYS A 196 23.89 -17.78 8.28
CA LYS A 196 23.57 -16.70 9.24
C LYS A 196 22.79 -15.52 8.62
N SER A 197 22.98 -15.21 7.32
CA SER A 197 22.22 -14.18 6.62
C SER A 197 20.73 -14.49 6.51
N ILE A 198 20.36 -15.78 6.43
CA ILE A 198 18.97 -16.23 6.35
C ILE A 198 18.24 -15.99 7.67
N PHE A 199 18.90 -16.27 8.80
CA PHE A 199 18.29 -16.03 10.11
C PHE A 199 18.05 -14.53 10.35
N ASN A 200 18.94 -13.66 9.86
CA ASN A 200 18.71 -12.21 9.90
C ASN A 200 17.56 -11.76 8.99
N GLU A 201 17.32 -12.45 7.88
CA GLU A 201 16.16 -12.20 7.02
C GLU A 201 14.86 -12.63 7.69
N PHE A 202 14.88 -13.78 8.37
CA PHE A 202 13.76 -14.28 9.16
C PHE A 202 13.42 -13.36 10.33
N ILE A 203 14.42 -12.91 11.09
CA ILE A 203 14.22 -11.95 12.19
C ILE A 203 13.60 -10.65 11.65
N ARG A 204 14.07 -10.15 10.51
CA ARG A 204 13.50 -8.95 9.88
C ARG A 204 12.07 -9.17 9.41
N HIS A 205 11.72 -10.37 8.94
CA HIS A 205 10.37 -10.73 8.54
C HIS A 205 9.41 -10.69 9.73
N GLU A 206 9.77 -11.37 10.82
CA GLU A 206 9.02 -11.39 12.09
C GLU A 206 8.87 -9.99 12.70
N GLU A 207 9.96 -9.19 12.74
CA GLU A 207 9.91 -7.80 13.22
C GLU A 207 9.00 -6.92 12.35
N ALA A 208 8.98 -7.15 11.03
CA ALA A 208 8.11 -6.43 10.10
C ALA A 208 6.63 -6.82 10.27
N GLN A 209 6.31 -8.11 10.46
CA GLN A 209 4.96 -8.58 10.78
C GLN A 209 4.48 -8.02 12.12
N ALA A 210 5.33 -8.04 13.15
CA ALA A 210 5.03 -7.45 14.46
C ALA A 210 4.71 -5.96 14.35
N LEU A 211 5.49 -5.21 13.56
CA LEU A 211 5.24 -3.80 13.29
C LEU A 211 3.93 -3.58 12.53
N PHE A 212 3.69 -4.38 11.48
CA PHE A 212 2.46 -4.33 10.70
C PHE A 212 1.22 -4.52 11.59
N TYR A 213 1.24 -5.52 12.48
CA TYR A 213 0.14 -5.77 13.40
C TYR A 213 -0.04 -4.66 14.43
N ARG A 214 1.06 -4.15 14.99
CA ARG A 214 1.03 -3.04 15.95
C ARG A 214 0.41 -1.78 15.35
N GLU A 215 0.80 -1.42 14.13
CA GLU A 215 0.23 -0.26 13.43
C GLU A 215 -1.22 -0.52 13.00
N SER A 216 -1.53 -1.72 12.51
CA SER A 216 -2.90 -2.09 12.16
C SER A 216 -3.84 -2.06 13.36
N ALA A 217 -3.37 -2.43 14.55
CA ALA A 217 -4.14 -2.35 15.79
C ALA A 217 -4.47 -0.90 16.19
N LYS A 218 -3.52 0.02 16.07
CA LYS A 218 -3.72 1.45 16.38
C LYS A 218 -4.81 2.08 15.52
N HIS A 219 -4.90 1.68 14.26
CA HIS A 219 -5.86 2.20 13.29
C HIS A 219 -7.15 1.39 13.18
N SER A 220 -7.26 0.27 13.89
CA SER A 220 -8.46 -0.57 13.88
C SER A 220 -9.57 0.02 14.74
N LEU A 221 -10.72 0.28 14.12
CA LEU A 221 -11.92 0.78 14.79
C LEU A 221 -12.76 -0.35 15.42
N ILE A 222 -12.46 -1.62 15.13
CA ILE A 222 -13.22 -2.78 15.61
C ILE A 222 -12.49 -3.37 16.83
N PRO A 223 -13.06 -3.35 18.05
CA PRO A 223 -12.37 -3.75 19.27
C PRO A 223 -11.82 -5.19 19.24
N SER A 224 -12.56 -6.13 18.64
CA SER A 224 -12.13 -7.53 18.51
C SER A 224 -10.92 -7.68 17.58
N VAL A 225 -10.90 -6.94 16.46
CA VAL A 225 -9.80 -6.93 15.49
C VAL A 225 -8.59 -6.23 16.10
N LYS A 226 -8.79 -5.10 16.77
CA LYS A 226 -7.73 -4.39 17.50
C LYS A 226 -7.04 -5.31 18.49
N LYS A 227 -7.80 -5.97 19.38
CA LYS A 227 -7.25 -6.89 20.38
C LYS A 227 -6.49 -8.05 19.73
N ALA A 228 -7.04 -8.63 18.66
CA ALA A 228 -6.37 -9.70 17.95
C ALA A 228 -5.04 -9.28 17.33
N PHE A 229 -4.98 -8.10 16.72
CA PHE A 229 -3.75 -7.56 16.15
C PHE A 229 -2.73 -7.15 17.23
N GLU A 230 -3.17 -6.66 18.40
CA GLU A 230 -2.26 -6.43 19.54
C GLU A 230 -1.63 -7.74 20.03
N GLU A 231 -2.41 -8.81 20.13
CA GLU A 231 -1.93 -10.12 20.53
C GLU A 231 -0.96 -10.71 19.49
N LEU A 232 -1.32 -10.67 18.20
CA LEU A 232 -0.44 -11.13 17.11
C LEU A 232 0.86 -10.34 17.08
N ALA A 233 0.82 -9.01 17.23
CA ALA A 233 2.02 -8.18 17.28
C ALA A 233 3.00 -8.59 18.40
N LEU A 234 2.48 -9.10 19.53
CA LEU A 234 3.31 -9.60 20.63
C LEU A 234 3.87 -11.00 20.33
N GLU A 235 3.09 -11.85 19.67
CA GLU A 235 3.49 -13.20 19.25
C GLU A 235 4.63 -13.15 18.22
N GLU A 236 4.48 -12.37 17.14
CA GLU A 236 5.52 -12.14 16.11
C GLU A 236 6.81 -11.55 16.70
N GLN A 237 6.69 -10.56 17.60
CA GLN A 237 7.87 -9.98 18.26
C GLN A 237 8.61 -11.02 19.10
N LYS A 238 7.87 -11.92 19.76
CA LYS A 238 8.43 -12.99 20.56
C LYS A 238 9.14 -14.03 19.69
N HIS A 239 8.60 -14.36 18.51
CA HIS A 239 9.28 -15.22 17.54
C HIS A 239 10.62 -14.62 17.13
N ALA A 240 10.65 -13.33 16.74
CA ALA A 240 11.88 -12.61 16.40
C ALA A 240 12.93 -12.71 17.50
N ASP A 241 12.52 -12.48 18.76
CA ASP A 241 13.41 -12.56 19.92
C ASP A 241 13.93 -13.99 20.17
N ILE A 242 13.08 -15.00 20.02
CA ILE A 242 13.47 -16.42 20.17
C ILE A 242 14.51 -16.79 19.11
N ILE A 243 14.29 -16.42 17.85
CA ILE A 243 15.21 -16.72 16.75
C ILE A 243 16.53 -15.98 16.96
N LYS A 244 16.48 -14.70 17.33
CA LYS A 244 17.67 -13.90 17.61
C LYS A 244 18.51 -14.50 18.74
N ASN A 245 17.88 -14.98 19.80
CA ASN A 245 18.57 -15.63 20.91
C ASN A 245 19.15 -17.00 20.52
N ALA A 246 18.47 -17.76 19.66
CA ALA A 246 18.93 -19.07 19.21
C ALA A 246 20.10 -19.01 18.22
N PHE A 247 20.17 -17.97 17.38
CA PHE A 247 21.14 -17.89 16.27
C PHE A 247 22.19 -16.76 16.40
N SER A 248 22.22 -16.06 17.53
CA SER A 248 23.26 -15.04 17.85
C SER A 248 24.60 -15.62 18.32
N SER A 249 24.75 -16.95 18.33
CA SER A 249 25.98 -17.68 18.71
C SER A 249 26.96 -17.83 17.55
#